data_AF-A0AAW2M9U2-F1
#
_entry.id   AF-A0AAW2M9U2-F1
#
_cell.length_a   1.000
_cell.length_b   1.000
_cell.length_c   1.000
_cell.angle_alpha   90.00
_cell.angle_beta   90.00
_cell.angle_gamma   90.00
#
_symmetry.space_group_name_H-M   'P 1'
#
loop_
_entity.id
_entity.type
_entity.pdbx_description
1 polymer ?
#
loop_
_entity_poly.entity_id
_entity_poly.type
_entity_poly.pdbx_seq_one_letter_code
_entity_poly.pdbx_strand_id
1 'polypeptide(L)'
;MDKPWLSHLGGVCVLCSREMETHAHLFFRCSYSRRCIRDLKATVRFSWPNRSWRVDITWATKRWKGRRIVQAAYRALLSAIVYHIWRERNQRVFQHSERPSSTIARIAVAEIRQKLLSIDLPDSVSTRGLYRLWRIPWPVRDTA
;
A
#
# COMPACT_ATOMS: atom_id res chain seq x y z
N MET A 1 22.47 -23.27 -19.10
CA MET A 1 21.28 -23.42 -18.23
C MET A 1 20.85 -22.02 -17.81
N ASP A 2 20.03 -21.38 -18.63
CA ASP A 2 19.57 -20.01 -18.38
C ASP A 2 18.30 -20.09 -17.56
N LYS A 3 18.36 -19.64 -16.31
CA LYS A 3 17.20 -19.54 -15.41
C LYS A 3 16.42 -18.29 -15.81
N PRO A 4 15.30 -18.37 -16.56
CA PRO A 4 14.65 -17.18 -17.12
C PRO A 4 14.14 -16.26 -16.02
N TRP A 5 13.84 -16.80 -14.83
CA TRP A 5 13.46 -16.05 -13.63
C TRP A 5 14.61 -15.28 -12.96
N LEU A 6 15.87 -15.54 -13.31
CA LEU A 6 17.02 -14.76 -12.84
C LEU A 6 17.28 -13.53 -13.72
N SER A 7 16.79 -13.50 -14.97
CA SER A 7 17.10 -12.43 -15.94
C SER A 7 16.70 -11.02 -15.46
N HIS A 8 15.75 -10.94 -14.53
CA HIS A 8 15.23 -9.70 -13.97
C HIS A 8 15.84 -9.34 -12.61
N LEU A 9 16.74 -10.16 -12.06
CA LEU A 9 17.50 -9.84 -10.85
C LEU A 9 18.77 -9.08 -11.24
N GLY A 10 18.81 -7.78 -10.91
CA GLY A 10 19.96 -6.90 -11.19
C GLY A 10 19.84 -6.05 -12.46
N GLY A 11 18.67 -6.05 -13.12
CA GLY A 11 18.40 -5.21 -14.30
C GLY A 11 17.81 -3.83 -13.98
N VAL A 12 17.45 -3.10 -15.04
CA VAL A 12 16.68 -1.85 -14.93
C VAL A 12 15.28 -2.16 -14.39
N CYS A 13 14.79 -1.34 -13.46
CA CYS A 13 13.49 -1.54 -12.83
C CYS A 13 12.35 -1.46 -13.84
N VAL A 14 11.60 -2.55 -13.99
CA VAL A 14 10.48 -2.69 -14.94
C VAL A 14 9.29 -1.76 -14.65
N LEU A 15 9.21 -1.20 -13.43
CA LEU A 15 8.14 -0.26 -13.08
C LEU A 15 8.38 1.15 -13.62
N CYS A 16 9.64 1.57 -13.78
CA CYS A 16 9.96 2.92 -14.22
C CYS A 16 10.89 3.01 -15.42
N SER A 17 11.55 1.91 -15.77
CA SER A 17 12.48 1.80 -16.90
C SER A 17 13.61 2.83 -16.87
N ARG A 18 14.06 3.25 -15.67
CA ARG A 18 15.02 4.37 -15.49
C ARG A 18 16.24 4.06 -14.63
N GLU A 19 16.05 3.39 -13.50
CA GLU A 19 17.13 3.10 -12.56
C GLU A 19 17.23 1.59 -12.33
N MET A 20 18.36 1.14 -11.80
CA MET A 20 18.57 -0.26 -11.43
C MET A 20 17.59 -0.71 -10.35
N GLU A 21 17.01 -1.89 -10.52
CA GLU A 21 16.10 -2.48 -9.56
C GLU A 21 16.86 -2.92 -8.30
N THR A 22 16.53 -2.28 -7.18
CA THR A 22 16.94 -2.69 -5.84
C THR A 22 15.71 -2.67 -4.94
N HIS A 23 15.73 -3.36 -3.80
CA HIS A 23 14.63 -3.31 -2.83
C HIS A 23 14.26 -1.86 -2.46
N ALA A 24 15.26 -1.02 -2.17
CA ALA A 24 15.05 0.38 -1.81
C ALA A 24 14.46 1.19 -2.98
N HIS A 25 14.93 0.93 -4.21
CA HIS A 25 14.37 1.57 -5.40
C HIS A 25 12.93 1.13 -5.62
N LEU A 26 12.68 -0.17 -5.76
CA LEU A 26 11.39 -0.77 -6.09
C LEU A 26 10.24 -0.21 -5.24
N PHE A 27 10.44 -0.08 -3.92
CA PHE A 27 9.34 0.31 -3.03
C PHE A 27 9.30 1.81 -2.67
N PHE A 28 10.44 2.51 -2.65
CA PHE A 28 10.50 3.88 -2.08
C PHE A 28 11.20 4.95 -2.93
N ARG A 29 12.00 4.58 -3.95
CA ARG A 29 12.66 5.57 -4.83
C ARG A 29 12.08 5.57 -6.25
N CYS A 30 11.56 4.44 -6.71
CA CYS A 30 10.95 4.28 -8.01
C CYS A 30 9.85 5.32 -8.25
N SER A 31 9.93 6.02 -9.37
CA SER A 31 8.98 7.07 -9.71
C SER A 31 7.54 6.54 -9.80
N TYR A 32 7.35 5.31 -10.29
CA TYR A 32 6.04 4.65 -10.33
C TYR A 32 5.52 4.35 -8.92
N SER A 33 6.33 3.74 -8.07
CA SER A 33 5.97 3.41 -6.68
C SER A 33 5.68 4.66 -5.85
N ARG A 34 6.45 5.73 -6.02
CA ARG A 34 6.19 7.02 -5.38
C ARG A 34 4.87 7.64 -5.82
N ARG A 35 4.48 7.49 -7.09
CA ARG A 35 3.16 7.89 -7.58
C ARG A 35 2.06 7.05 -6.92
N CYS A 36 2.24 5.72 -6.80
CA CYS A 36 1.28 4.86 -6.10
C CYS A 36 1.04 5.32 -4.66
N ILE A 37 2.12 5.60 -3.92
CA ILE A 37 2.04 6.09 -2.54
C ILE A 37 1.38 7.48 -2.48
N ARG A 38 1.73 8.39 -3.40
CA ARG A 38 1.10 9.72 -3.48
C ARG A 38 -0.40 9.62 -3.73
N ASP A 39 -0.83 8.81 -4.69
CA ASP A 39 -2.23 8.64 -5.07
C ASP A 39 -3.02 7.97 -3.92
N LEU A 40 -2.38 7.03 -3.21
CA LEU A 40 -2.93 6.41 -2.00
C LEU A 40 -3.12 7.44 -0.87
N LYS A 41 -2.11 8.27 -0.59
CA LYS A 41 -2.19 9.34 0.43
C LYS A 41 -3.31 10.32 0.16
N ALA A 42 -3.54 10.69 -1.11
CA ALA A 42 -4.63 11.57 -1.50
C ALA A 42 -6.00 10.96 -1.16
N THR A 43 -6.11 9.64 -1.21
CA THR A 43 -7.36 8.91 -0.93
C THR A 43 -7.65 8.81 0.57
N VAL A 44 -6.65 8.45 1.39
CA VAL A 44 -6.84 8.23 2.85
C VAL A 44 -6.53 9.46 3.71
N ARG A 45 -6.20 10.60 3.09
CA ARG A 45 -5.87 11.89 3.73
C ARG A 45 -4.85 11.76 4.86
N PHE A 46 -3.82 10.94 4.63
CA PHE A 46 -2.81 10.64 5.63
C PHE A 46 -1.43 11.11 5.18
N SER A 47 -0.69 11.73 6.12
CA SER A 47 0.67 12.19 5.86
C SER A 47 1.64 11.02 5.99
N TRP A 48 2.28 10.65 4.88
CA TRP A 48 3.39 9.70 4.84
C TRP A 48 4.55 10.39 4.11
N PRO A 49 5.76 10.51 4.70
CA PRO A 49 6.87 11.24 4.09
C PRO A 49 7.21 10.87 2.64
N ASN A 50 7.10 9.59 2.24
CA ASN A 50 7.39 9.09 0.89
C ASN A 50 8.80 9.47 0.43
N ARG A 51 9.80 9.16 1.26
CA ARG A 51 11.21 9.51 1.07
C ARG A 51 12.04 8.29 0.71
N SER A 52 12.53 7.58 1.72
CA SER A 52 13.39 6.41 1.59
C SER A 52 12.93 5.35 2.56
N TRP A 53 13.18 4.08 2.22
CA TRP A 53 12.80 2.93 3.04
C TRP A 53 13.08 3.15 4.54
N ARG A 54 14.33 3.46 4.91
CA ARG A 54 14.71 3.63 6.33
C ARG A 54 13.94 4.77 7.01
N VAL A 55 13.78 5.90 6.33
CA VAL A 55 13.09 7.08 6.89
C VAL A 55 11.61 6.78 7.08
N ASP A 56 10.96 6.23 6.06
CA ASP A 56 9.52 5.97 6.07
C ASP A 56 9.14 4.86 7.05
N ILE A 57 9.92 3.78 7.13
CA ILE A 57 9.67 2.71 8.09
C ILE A 57 9.89 3.20 9.53
N THR A 58 10.98 3.94 9.80
CA THR A 58 11.22 4.51 11.14
C THR A 58 10.13 5.49 11.54
N TRP A 59 9.65 6.29 10.60
CA TRP A 59 8.54 7.20 10.83
C TRP A 59 7.23 6.44 11.10
N ALA A 60 6.94 5.40 10.32
CA ALA A 60 5.74 4.56 10.46
C ALA A 60 5.70 3.81 11.80
N THR A 61 6.83 3.25 12.25
CA THR A 61 6.91 2.53 13.53
C THR A 61 6.66 3.45 14.73
N LYS A 62 7.12 4.71 14.66
CA LYS A 62 6.81 5.73 15.67
C LYS A 62 5.36 6.20 15.59
N ARG A 63 4.88 6.54 14.39
CA ARG A 63 3.57 7.17 14.18
C ARG A 63 2.39 6.23 14.36
N TRP A 64 2.58 4.95 14.05
CA TRP A 64 1.58 3.90 14.14
C TRP A 64 1.88 2.88 15.24
N LYS A 65 2.58 3.32 16.30
CA LYS A 65 2.77 2.52 17.50
C LYS A 65 1.42 2.28 18.21
N GLY A 66 1.26 1.10 18.80
CA GLY A 66 0.09 0.74 19.60
C GLY A 66 -0.96 -0.12 18.89
N ARG A 67 -2.02 -0.45 19.63
CA ARG A 67 -3.03 -1.46 19.25
C ARG A 67 -4.37 -0.90 18.80
N ARG A 68 -4.56 0.43 18.70
CA ARG A 68 -5.86 0.98 18.26
C ARG A 68 -6.07 0.63 16.78
N ILE A 69 -7.33 0.42 16.41
CA ILE A 69 -7.71 0.01 15.05
C ILE A 69 -7.20 0.96 13.97
N VAL A 70 -7.14 2.26 14.25
CA VAL A 70 -6.58 3.26 13.34
C VAL A 70 -5.11 2.96 13.01
N GLN A 71 -4.29 2.65 14.01
CA GLN A 71 -2.88 2.31 13.76
C GLN A 71 -2.74 0.97 13.03
N ALA A 72 -3.56 -0.02 13.38
CA ALA A 72 -3.58 -1.31 12.69
C ALA A 72 -3.96 -1.16 11.20
N ALA A 73 -4.98 -0.37 10.89
CA ALA A 73 -5.42 -0.09 9.53
C ALA A 73 -4.32 0.57 8.69
N TYR A 74 -3.58 1.53 9.25
CA TYR A 74 -2.47 2.16 8.53
C TYR A 74 -1.27 1.24 8.32
N ARG A 75 -0.93 0.38 9.29
CA ARG A 75 0.10 -0.66 9.10
C ARG A 75 -0.32 -1.63 7.99
N ALA A 76 -1.58 -2.06 8.01
CA ALA A 76 -2.14 -2.93 6.98
C ALA A 76 -2.11 -2.25 5.60
N LEU A 77 -2.40 -0.95 5.52
CA LEU A 77 -2.35 -0.18 4.27
C LEU A 77 -0.93 -0.07 3.70
N LEU A 78 0.08 0.15 4.56
CA LEU A 78 1.48 0.12 4.16
C LEU A 78 1.86 -1.26 3.60
N SER A 79 1.48 -2.33 4.29
CA SER A 79 1.71 -3.69 3.81
C SER A 79 1.01 -3.96 2.48
N ALA A 80 -0.25 -3.54 2.33
CA ALA A 80 -1.03 -3.72 1.10
C ALA A 80 -0.40 -2.99 -0.08
N ILE A 81 0.02 -1.73 0.07
CA ILE A 81 0.61 -0.99 -1.06
C ILE A 81 1.96 -1.58 -1.48
N VAL A 82 2.79 -2.01 -0.52
CA VAL A 82 4.05 -2.71 -0.81
C VAL A 82 3.79 -4.01 -1.57
N TYR A 83 2.81 -4.80 -1.12
CA TYR A 83 2.38 -6.02 -1.79
C TYR A 83 1.89 -5.76 -3.22
N HIS A 84 1.00 -4.78 -3.43
CA HIS A 84 0.46 -4.51 -4.77
C HIS A 84 1.50 -3.91 -5.72
N ILE A 85 2.49 -3.16 -5.22
CA ILE A 85 3.65 -2.73 -6.03
C ILE A 85 4.47 -3.94 -6.47
N TRP A 86 4.77 -4.86 -5.55
CA TRP A 86 5.48 -6.10 -5.90
C TRP A 86 4.69 -6.96 -6.88
N ARG A 87 3.37 -7.06 -6.69
CA ARG A 87 2.48 -7.80 -7.59
C ARG A 87 2.45 -7.16 -8.97
N GLU A 88 2.35 -5.84 -9.06
CA GLU A 88 2.45 -5.10 -10.34
C GLU A 88 3.78 -5.39 -11.02
N ARG A 89 4.91 -5.32 -10.31
CA ARG A 89 6.24 -5.64 -10.85
C ARG A 89 6.25 -7.04 -11.48
N ASN A 90 5.71 -8.04 -10.79
CA ASN A 90 5.64 -9.40 -11.31
C ASN A 90 4.71 -9.51 -12.52
N GLN A 91 3.58 -8.80 -12.54
CA GLN A 91 2.69 -8.81 -13.70
C GLN A 91 3.35 -8.18 -14.94
N ARG A 92 4.19 -7.14 -14.77
CA ARG A 92 4.97 -6.59 -15.89
C ARG A 92 5.99 -7.59 -16.43
N VAL A 93 6.68 -8.30 -15.52
CA VAL A 93 7.70 -9.28 -15.89
C VAL A 93 7.10 -10.51 -16.58
N PHE A 94 6.03 -11.07 -16.04
CA PHE A 94 5.54 -12.39 -16.46
C PHE A 94 4.29 -12.34 -17.34
N GLN A 95 3.57 -11.24 -17.34
CA GLN A 95 2.28 -11.10 -18.06
C GLN A 95 2.27 -9.92 -19.02
N HIS A 96 3.36 -9.14 -19.11
CA HIS A 96 3.47 -7.94 -19.94
C HIS A 96 2.28 -6.97 -19.78
N SER A 97 1.73 -6.93 -18.58
CA SER A 97 0.56 -6.12 -18.25
C SER A 97 0.96 -4.96 -17.34
N GLU A 98 0.60 -3.75 -17.73
CA GLU A 98 0.88 -2.53 -16.98
C GLU A 98 -0.39 -1.84 -16.56
N ARG A 99 -0.48 -1.47 -15.29
CA ARG A 99 -1.57 -0.64 -14.76
C ARG A 99 -1.04 0.73 -14.34
N PRO A 100 -1.90 1.76 -14.30
CA PRO A 100 -1.49 3.06 -13.78
C PRO A 100 -1.37 3.03 -12.26
N SER A 101 -0.51 3.89 -11.71
CA SER A 101 -0.26 4.00 -10.26
C SER A 101 -1.53 4.24 -9.44
N SER A 102 -2.47 5.01 -10.00
CA SER A 102 -3.76 5.30 -9.39
C SER A 102 -4.61 4.05 -9.19
N THR A 103 -4.52 3.07 -10.10
CA THR A 103 -5.22 1.79 -9.97
C THR A 103 -4.64 0.96 -8.82
N ILE A 104 -3.31 0.90 -8.70
CA ILE A 104 -2.65 0.19 -7.60
C ILE A 104 -3.02 0.80 -6.24
N ALA A 105 -2.99 2.13 -6.15
CA ALA A 105 -3.42 2.86 -4.96
C ALA A 105 -4.88 2.55 -4.59
N ARG A 106 -5.79 2.59 -5.58
CA ARG A 106 -7.22 2.31 -5.39
C ARG A 106 -7.46 0.88 -4.92
N ILE A 107 -6.79 -0.12 -5.50
CA ILE A 107 -6.92 -1.52 -5.11
C ILE A 107 -6.46 -1.71 -3.65
N ALA A 108 -5.30 -1.16 -3.28
CA ALA A 108 -4.79 -1.28 -1.92
C ALA A 108 -5.75 -0.64 -0.88
N VAL A 109 -6.31 0.53 -1.17
CA VAL A 109 -7.29 1.17 -0.28
C VAL A 109 -8.59 0.37 -0.21
N ALA A 110 -9.09 -0.11 -1.35
CA ALA A 110 -10.32 -0.90 -1.42
C ALA A 110 -10.20 -2.20 -0.63
N GLU A 111 -9.07 -2.91 -0.75
CA GLU A 111 -8.79 -4.13 0.01
C GLU A 111 -8.89 -3.89 1.53
N ILE A 112 -8.23 -2.84 2.04
CA ILE A 112 -8.27 -2.55 3.47
C ILE A 112 -9.67 -2.09 3.91
N ARG A 113 -10.39 -1.32 3.11
CA ARG A 113 -11.78 -0.94 3.40
C ARG A 113 -12.68 -2.17 3.50
N GLN A 114 -12.59 -3.09 2.55
CA GLN A 114 -13.35 -4.34 2.55
C GLN A 114 -13.02 -5.17 3.79
N LYS A 115 -11.74 -5.29 4.13
CA LYS A 115 -11.31 -6.01 5.33
C LYS A 115 -11.79 -5.36 6.63
N LEU A 116 -11.90 -4.03 6.68
CA LEU A 116 -12.45 -3.31 7.83
C LEU A 116 -13.97 -3.49 7.98
N LEU A 117 -14.68 -3.69 6.86
CA LEU A 117 -16.12 -3.98 6.84
C LEU A 117 -16.42 -5.45 7.16
N SER A 118 -15.50 -6.37 6.85
CA SER A 118 -15.70 -7.81 7.04
C SER A 118 -15.37 -8.30 8.46
N ILE A 119 -14.79 -7.46 9.31
CA ILE A 119 -14.42 -7.82 10.69
C ILE A 119 -15.33 -7.10 11.67
N ASP A 120 -15.71 -7.77 12.75
CA ASP A 120 -16.48 -7.14 13.81
C ASP A 120 -15.57 -6.22 14.65
N LEU A 121 -15.72 -4.91 14.46
CA LEU A 121 -15.00 -3.90 15.22
C LEU A 121 -15.88 -3.33 16.32
N PRO A 122 -15.36 -3.18 17.55
CA PRO A 122 -16.12 -2.57 18.63
C PRO A 122 -16.49 -1.13 18.24
N ASP A 123 -17.68 -0.70 18.66
CA ASP A 123 -18.12 0.67 18.48
C ASP A 123 -17.36 1.63 19.42
N SER A 124 -16.14 1.96 19.02
CA SER A 124 -15.24 2.83 19.76
C SER A 124 -15.06 4.15 19.03
N VAL A 125 -14.66 5.19 19.77
CA VAL A 125 -14.23 6.48 19.19
C VAL A 125 -13.15 6.28 18.11
N SER A 126 -12.27 5.29 18.30
CA SER A 126 -11.24 4.96 17.31
C SER A 126 -11.82 4.34 16.03
N THR A 127 -12.85 3.50 16.14
CA THR A 127 -13.53 2.86 15.01
C THR A 127 -14.32 3.90 14.22
N ARG A 128 -15.16 4.70 14.89
CA ARG A 128 -15.91 5.81 14.28
C ARG A 128 -14.98 6.82 13.59
N GLY A 129 -13.88 7.18 14.25
CA GLY A 129 -12.85 8.06 13.70
C GLY A 129 -12.22 7.49 12.43
N LEU A 130 -11.86 6.21 12.42
CA LEU A 130 -11.31 5.53 11.24
C LEU A 130 -12.29 5.57 10.07
N TYR A 131 -13.55 5.17 10.29
CA TYR A 131 -14.58 5.10 9.26
C TYR A 131 -14.84 6.48 8.64
N ARG A 132 -14.92 7.52 9.48
CA ARG A 132 -15.05 8.90 9.02
C ARG A 132 -13.84 9.37 8.20
N LEU A 133 -12.62 9.15 8.71
CA LEU A 133 -11.37 9.55 8.04
C LEU A 133 -11.24 8.86 6.67
N TRP A 134 -11.62 7.59 6.58
CA TRP A 134 -11.47 6.77 5.39
C TRP A 134 -12.71 6.71 4.53
N ARG A 135 -13.76 7.48 4.84
CA ARG A 135 -15.04 7.52 4.12
C ARG A 135 -15.63 6.12 3.91
N ILE A 136 -15.57 5.29 4.95
CA ILE A 136 -16.16 3.96 4.97
C ILE A 136 -17.60 4.11 5.51
N PRO A 137 -18.63 3.59 4.82
CA PRO A 137 -19.99 3.56 5.36
C PRO A 137 -20.03 2.86 6.71
N TRP A 138 -20.82 3.38 7.64
CA TRP A 138 -21.05 2.68 8.90
C TRP A 138 -21.81 1.37 8.60
N PRO A 139 -21.37 0.21 9.13
CA PRO A 139 -22.06 -1.03 8.88
C PRO A 139 -23.39 -1.00 9.62
N VAL A 140 -24.50 -1.16 8.90
CA VAL A 140 -25.80 -1.40 9.52
C VAL A 140 -25.73 -2.81 10.06
N ARG A 141 -25.78 -2.94 11.38
CA ARG A 141 -25.90 -4.26 12.01
C ARG A 141 -27.38 -4.58 12.00
N ASP A 142 -27.77 -5.66 11.33
CA ASP A 142 -29.11 -6.22 11.49
C ASP A 142 -29.22 -6.65 12.96
N THR A 143 -30.01 -5.90 13.73
CA THR A 143 -30.41 -6.30 15.07
C THR A 143 -31.37 -7.46 14.92
N ALA A 144 -30.87 -8.68 15.09
CA ALA A 144 -31.72 -9.85 15.34
C ALA A 144 -32.27 -9.80 16.77
#